data_AF-A0A7S1JPS1-F1
#
_entry.id   AF-A0A7S1JPS1-F1
#
_cell.length_a   1.000
_cell.length_b   1.000
_cell.length_c   1.000
_cell.angle_alpha   90.00
_cell.angle_beta   90.00
_cell.angle_gamma   90.00
#
_symmetry.space_group_name_H-M   'P 1'
#
loop_
_entity.id
_entity.type
_entity.pdbx_description
1 polymer ?
#
loop_
_entity_poly.entity_id
_entity_poly.type
_entity_poly.pdbx_seq_one_letter_code
_entity_poly.pdbx_strand_id
1 'polypeptide(L)'
;VHFSDDSCLQLFQHGNGEVRAIRDEPDFRLEVDPPLLAGHLYRQHRQPHDPPVREGIIYSTANAGWVSAAYGLYTHASVSSFAKFIVLDHFRETHQTNRTSITLNRYVGGDRLDDLLTESPHTPVAGCTTTLGLHGDERRLVLTNSSHTFVAWTIISSDFGDGSVSVAVETTEAPVCASGAFKDRFPVTTRLAR
;
A
#
# COMPACT_ATOMS: atom_id res chain seq x y z
N VAL A 1 -23.56 20.06 -4.59
CA VAL A 1 -23.57 21.53 -4.43
C VAL A 1 -22.18 22.02 -4.79
N HIS A 2 -22.04 22.77 -5.87
CA HIS A 2 -20.75 23.32 -6.26
C HIS A 2 -20.54 24.66 -5.55
N PHE A 3 -19.37 24.84 -4.95
CA PHE A 3 -18.95 26.08 -4.31
C PHE A 3 -18.09 26.91 -5.27
N SER A 4 -17.82 28.16 -4.91
CA SER A 4 -17.05 29.11 -5.73
C SER A 4 -15.54 28.83 -5.74
N ASP A 5 -15.05 27.93 -4.90
CA ASP A 5 -13.65 27.50 -4.75
C ASP A 5 -13.36 26.17 -5.48
N ASP A 6 -14.20 25.83 -6.47
CA ASP A 6 -14.20 24.54 -7.20
C ASP A 6 -14.44 23.29 -6.33
N SER A 7 -14.72 23.44 -5.03
CA SER A 7 -15.12 22.32 -4.18
C SER A 7 -16.58 21.91 -4.43
N CYS A 8 -16.91 20.64 -4.20
CA CYS A 8 -18.27 20.14 -4.37
C CYS A 8 -18.74 19.34 -3.15
N LEU A 9 -19.89 19.69 -2.58
CA LEU A 9 -20.57 18.87 -1.59
C LEU A 9 -21.48 17.86 -2.27
N GLN A 10 -21.22 16.57 -2.08
CA GLN A 10 -22.07 15.48 -2.53
C GLN A 10 -22.75 14.83 -1.32
N LEU A 11 -24.05 14.60 -1.42
CA LEU A 11 -24.85 13.96 -0.37
C LEU A 11 -25.22 12.55 -0.83
N PHE A 12 -24.94 11.58 0.02
CA PHE A 12 -25.21 10.17 -0.22
C PHE A 12 -26.12 9.64 0.87
N GLN A 13 -27.16 8.90 0.50
CA GLN A 13 -27.91 8.13 1.48
C GLN A 13 -27.06 6.95 1.95
N HIS A 14 -26.78 6.91 3.24
CA HIS A 14 -26.20 5.78 3.93
C HIS A 14 -27.37 5.08 4.63
N GLY A 15 -27.48 3.75 4.55
CA GLY A 15 -28.66 3.02 5.05
C GLY A 15 -29.12 3.43 6.46
N ASN A 16 -30.37 3.10 6.81
CA ASN A 16 -31.05 3.51 8.07
C ASN A 16 -31.45 5.00 8.16
N GLY A 17 -31.61 5.68 7.02
CA GLY A 17 -32.04 7.08 6.99
C GLY A 17 -30.93 8.10 7.28
N GLU A 18 -29.68 7.66 7.31
CA GLU A 18 -28.53 8.54 7.44
C GLU A 18 -28.16 9.17 6.10
N VAL A 19 -27.66 10.40 6.14
CA VAL A 19 -27.09 11.07 4.97
C VAL A 19 -25.63 11.39 5.27
N ARG A 20 -24.73 10.91 4.41
CA ARG A 20 -23.32 11.28 4.44
C ARG A 20 -23.07 12.40 3.45
N ALA A 21 -22.27 13.37 3.86
CA ALA A 21 -21.81 14.45 3.00
C ALA A 21 -20.33 14.27 2.73
N ILE A 22 -19.91 14.36 1.47
CA ILE A 22 -18.51 14.37 1.05
C ILE A 22 -18.25 15.73 0.43
N ARG A 23 -17.25 16.46 0.95
CA ARG A 23 -16.72 17.64 0.30
C ARG A 23 -15.53 17.21 -0.54
N ASP A 24 -15.62 17.42 -1.85
CA ASP A 24 -14.52 17.26 -2.78
C ASP A 24 -13.60 18.48 -2.66
N GLU A 25 -12.34 18.26 -2.33
CA GLU A 25 -11.32 19.29 -2.15
C GLU A 25 -10.19 19.06 -3.16
N PRO A 26 -9.68 20.11 -3.84
CA PRO A 26 -8.67 19.95 -4.89
C PRO A 26 -7.45 19.14 -4.46
N ASP A 27 -7.03 19.29 -3.21
CA ASP A 27 -5.86 18.66 -2.63
C ASP A 27 -6.03 17.14 -2.39
N PHE A 28 -7.26 16.62 -2.52
CA PHE A 28 -7.63 15.20 -2.39
C PHE A 28 -8.08 14.60 -3.72
N ARG A 29 -7.82 15.28 -4.84
CA ARG A 29 -8.19 14.80 -6.17
C ARG A 29 -7.43 13.52 -6.52
N LEU A 30 -8.17 12.52 -6.98
CA LEU A 30 -7.62 11.31 -7.58
C LEU A 30 -7.55 11.47 -9.11
N GLU A 31 -6.37 11.29 -9.69
CA GLU A 31 -6.22 11.13 -11.13
C GLU A 31 -6.41 9.64 -11.45
N VAL A 32 -7.60 9.28 -11.92
CA VAL A 32 -7.90 7.93 -12.38
C VAL A 32 -7.42 7.76 -13.80
N ASP A 33 -6.69 6.68 -14.02
CA ASP A 33 -6.04 6.39 -15.29
C ASP A 33 -5.07 7.48 -15.79
N PRO A 34 -4.07 7.86 -14.96
CA PRO A 34 -3.13 8.90 -15.33
C PRO A 34 -2.28 8.47 -16.55
N PRO A 35 -1.77 9.43 -17.33
CA PRO A 35 -0.75 9.11 -18.32
C PRO A 35 0.50 8.56 -17.63
N LEU A 36 0.95 7.40 -18.09
CA LEU A 36 2.15 6.72 -17.61
C LEU A 36 3.25 6.77 -18.68
N LEU A 37 4.49 6.97 -18.24
CA LEU A 37 5.66 6.98 -19.11
C LEU A 37 5.80 5.66 -19.88
N ALA A 38 6.48 5.70 -21.03
CA ALA A 38 6.81 4.50 -21.77
C ALA A 38 7.70 3.58 -20.92
N GLY A 39 7.41 2.27 -20.93
CA GLY A 39 8.11 1.28 -20.11
C GLY A 39 7.63 1.16 -18.67
N HIS A 40 6.68 1.99 -18.21
CA HIS A 40 6.11 1.87 -16.87
C HIS A 40 5.38 0.52 -16.70
N LEU A 41 5.66 -0.19 -15.61
CA LEU A 41 5.13 -1.55 -15.36
C LEU A 41 3.60 -1.62 -15.44
N TYR A 42 2.90 -0.68 -14.79
CA TYR A 42 1.44 -0.64 -14.81
C TYR A 42 0.83 -0.40 -16.18
N ARG A 43 1.59 0.16 -17.14
CA ARG A 43 1.10 0.28 -18.52
C ARG A 43 1.01 -1.10 -19.18
N GLN A 44 1.90 -2.03 -18.84
CA GLN A 44 1.93 -3.40 -19.38
C GLN A 44 0.82 -4.25 -18.77
N HIS A 45 0.58 -4.09 -17.46
CA HIS A 45 -0.34 -4.92 -16.69
C HIS A 45 -1.69 -4.26 -16.40
N ARG A 46 -2.02 -3.21 -17.14
CA ARG A 46 -3.20 -2.37 -16.93
C ARG A 46 -4.51 -3.16 -17.10
N GLN A 47 -5.42 -3.03 -16.13
CA GLN A 47 -6.78 -3.56 -16.24
C GLN A 47 -7.80 -2.45 -16.53
N PRO A 48 -8.66 -2.57 -17.57
CA PRO A 48 -9.62 -1.52 -17.91
C PRO A 48 -10.64 -1.19 -16.82
N HIS A 49 -11.02 -2.18 -16.01
CA HIS A 49 -12.01 -2.04 -14.95
C HIS A 49 -11.39 -1.75 -13.56
N ASP A 50 -10.06 -1.72 -13.48
CA ASP A 50 -9.31 -1.40 -12.26
C ASP A 50 -8.04 -0.62 -12.68
N PRO A 51 -8.19 0.57 -13.29
CA PRO A 51 -7.07 1.31 -13.87
C PRO A 51 -6.15 1.90 -12.78
N PRO A 52 -4.90 2.27 -13.12
CA PRO A 52 -3.98 2.94 -12.22
C PRO A 52 -4.56 4.24 -11.64
N VAL A 53 -4.11 4.63 -10.46
CA VAL A 53 -4.56 5.86 -9.78
C VAL A 53 -3.36 6.65 -9.33
N ARG A 54 -3.35 7.96 -9.57
CA ARG A 54 -2.36 8.87 -9.00
C ARG A 54 -3.00 9.83 -8.02
N GLU A 55 -2.38 9.98 -6.86
CA GLU A 55 -2.98 10.68 -5.72
C GLU A 55 -1.91 11.14 -4.73
N GLY A 56 -2.27 12.02 -3.80
CA GLY A 56 -1.35 12.57 -2.81
C GLY A 56 -2.00 12.66 -1.44
N ILE A 57 -2.68 11.61 -0.98
CA ILE A 57 -3.45 11.54 0.26
C ILE A 57 -2.72 10.60 1.21
N ILE A 58 -2.39 11.09 2.39
CA ILE A 58 -1.71 10.32 3.45
C ILE A 58 -2.43 10.52 4.77
N TYR A 59 -2.30 9.56 5.68
CA TYR A 59 -2.81 9.75 7.04
C TYR A 59 -1.79 10.52 7.90
N SER A 60 -2.20 11.63 8.50
CA SER A 60 -1.39 12.39 9.45
C SER A 60 -1.81 12.07 10.88
N THR A 61 -0.87 11.53 11.66
CA THR A 61 -1.06 11.32 13.10
C THR A 61 -1.15 12.63 13.88
N ALA A 62 -0.44 13.67 13.43
CA ALA A 62 -0.45 14.99 14.07
C ALA A 62 -1.83 15.66 13.98
N ASN A 63 -2.53 15.47 12.86
CA ASN A 63 -3.86 16.04 12.63
C ASN A 63 -4.99 15.03 12.87
N ALA A 64 -4.65 13.79 13.22
CA ALA A 64 -5.58 12.66 13.34
C ALA A 64 -6.54 12.54 12.14
N GLY A 65 -6.01 12.69 10.92
CA GLY A 65 -6.84 12.74 9.71
C GLY A 65 -6.05 12.67 8.42
N TRP A 66 -6.78 12.54 7.31
CA TRP A 66 -6.23 12.53 5.96
C TRP A 66 -5.76 13.94 5.57
N VAL A 67 -4.56 14.02 5.02
CA VAL A 67 -3.97 15.27 4.52
C VAL A 67 -3.39 15.06 3.14
N SER A 68 -3.21 16.16 2.41
CA SER A 68 -2.47 16.14 1.16
C SER A 68 -0.96 16.06 1.43
N ALA A 69 -0.28 15.17 0.71
CA ALA A 69 1.14 14.93 0.80
C ALA A 69 1.89 16.13 0.22
N ALA A 70 2.75 16.75 1.04
CA ALA A 70 3.52 17.92 0.63
C ALA A 70 4.58 17.63 -0.44
N TYR A 71 5.00 16.37 -0.60
CA TYR A 71 6.10 15.98 -1.48
C TYR A 71 5.74 14.75 -2.32
N GLY A 72 5.29 14.99 -3.54
CA GLY A 72 5.12 13.96 -4.57
C GLY A 72 3.80 13.20 -4.51
N LEU A 73 3.38 12.72 -5.68
CA LEU A 73 2.16 11.92 -5.85
C LEU A 73 2.52 10.43 -5.88
N TYR A 74 1.73 9.64 -5.16
CA TYR A 74 1.71 8.19 -5.24
C TYR A 74 1.04 7.76 -6.53
N THR A 75 1.63 6.79 -7.23
CA THR A 75 0.98 6.12 -8.36
C THR A 75 0.71 4.67 -7.98
N HIS A 76 -0.55 4.34 -7.78
CA HIS A 76 -1.02 2.99 -7.46
C HIS A 76 -1.23 2.20 -8.74
N ALA A 77 -0.95 0.90 -8.67
CA ALA A 77 -1.17 -0.02 -9.80
C ALA A 77 -2.64 -0.03 -10.27
N SER A 78 -3.57 0.21 -9.34
CA SER A 78 -5.00 0.18 -9.61
C SER A 78 -5.83 0.92 -8.56
N VAL A 79 -7.12 1.16 -8.85
CA VAL A 79 -8.10 1.69 -7.88
C VAL A 79 -8.18 0.78 -6.65
N SER A 80 -8.18 -0.53 -6.85
CA SER A 80 -8.18 -1.50 -5.76
C SER A 80 -6.89 -1.44 -4.94
N SER A 81 -5.73 -1.21 -5.58
CA SER A 81 -4.45 -1.03 -4.89
C SER A 81 -4.46 0.23 -4.03
N PHE A 82 -5.00 1.34 -4.56
CA PHE A 82 -5.21 2.58 -3.81
C PHE A 82 -6.09 2.36 -2.58
N ALA A 83 -7.26 1.73 -2.74
CA ALA A 83 -8.16 1.48 -1.62
C ALA A 83 -7.52 0.63 -0.52
N LYS A 84 -6.77 -0.42 -0.90
CA LYS A 84 -6.01 -1.26 0.05
C LYS A 84 -4.89 -0.46 0.72
N PHE A 85 -4.20 0.39 -0.02
CA PHE A 85 -3.14 1.24 0.52
C PHE A 85 -3.69 2.19 1.56
N ILE A 86 -4.81 2.87 1.31
CA ILE A 86 -5.47 3.77 2.27
C ILE A 86 -5.77 3.04 3.59
N VAL A 87 -6.32 1.82 3.52
CA VAL A 87 -6.57 1.02 4.74
C VAL A 87 -5.26 0.68 5.45
N LEU A 88 -4.23 0.24 4.71
CA LEU A 88 -2.95 -0.17 5.28
C LEU A 88 -2.15 1.00 5.85
N ASP A 89 -2.15 2.16 5.19
CA ASP A 89 -1.47 3.39 5.61
C ASP A 89 -2.09 3.92 6.90
N HIS A 90 -3.42 4.05 6.95
CA HIS A 90 -4.12 4.41 8.17
C HIS A 90 -3.76 3.47 9.32
N PHE A 91 -3.75 2.16 9.06
CA PHE A 91 -3.42 1.17 10.06
C PHE A 91 -1.97 1.31 10.55
N ARG A 92 -1.01 1.47 9.63
CA ARG A 92 0.42 1.67 9.94
C ARG A 92 0.63 2.90 10.84
N GLU A 93 -0.04 4.00 10.53
CA GLU A 93 0.13 5.26 11.24
C GLU A 93 -0.60 5.29 12.60
N THR A 94 -1.67 4.51 12.76
CA THR A 94 -2.46 4.49 14.00
C THR A 94 -2.08 3.39 14.98
N HIS A 95 -1.27 2.42 14.57
CA HIS A 95 -0.88 1.28 15.39
C HIS A 95 0.63 1.24 15.62
N GLN A 96 1.04 0.69 16.77
CA GLN A 96 2.45 0.40 17.01
C GLN A 96 2.89 -0.74 16.07
N THR A 97 3.72 -0.40 15.10
CA THR A 97 4.30 -1.36 14.16
C THR A 97 5.76 -1.67 14.53
N ASN A 98 6.17 -2.91 14.27
CA ASN A 98 7.54 -3.37 14.38
C ASN A 98 8.06 -3.73 12.99
N ARG A 99 9.26 -3.26 12.66
CA ARG A 99 9.87 -3.43 11.34
C ARG A 99 11.23 -4.11 11.43
N THR A 100 11.51 -4.97 10.45
CA THR A 100 12.88 -5.37 10.09
C THR A 100 13.05 -5.23 8.59
N SER A 101 14.26 -4.96 8.13
CA SER A 101 14.54 -4.81 6.70
C SER A 101 15.94 -5.29 6.34
N ILE A 102 16.09 -5.70 5.08
CA ILE A 102 17.35 -6.11 4.49
C ILE A 102 17.40 -5.64 3.04
N THR A 103 18.60 -5.26 2.59
CA THR A 103 18.86 -5.01 1.17
C THR A 103 19.48 -6.26 0.56
N LEU A 104 18.94 -6.69 -0.56
CA LEU A 104 19.33 -7.90 -1.26
C LEU A 104 19.63 -7.57 -2.72
N ASN A 105 20.49 -8.37 -3.36
CA ASN A 105 20.57 -8.36 -4.81
C ASN A 105 19.25 -8.90 -5.38
N ARG A 106 18.69 -8.22 -6.38
CA ARG A 106 17.39 -8.56 -6.97
C ARG A 106 17.30 -10.01 -7.48
N TYR A 107 18.41 -10.55 -7.97
CA TYR A 107 18.47 -11.87 -8.59
C TYR A 107 18.83 -12.99 -7.59
N VAL A 108 18.95 -12.66 -6.31
CA VAL A 108 19.24 -13.66 -5.27
C VAL A 108 18.06 -14.63 -5.12
N GLY A 109 18.36 -15.92 -4.93
CA GLY A 109 17.32 -16.92 -4.68
C GLY A 109 16.53 -17.36 -5.92
N GLY A 110 17.11 -17.20 -7.12
CA GLY A 110 16.52 -17.65 -8.38
C GLY A 110 15.44 -16.70 -8.89
N ASP A 111 15.76 -15.40 -8.93
CA ASP A 111 14.94 -14.34 -9.54
C ASP A 111 13.56 -14.08 -8.91
N ARG A 112 13.18 -14.79 -7.84
CA ARG A 112 11.87 -14.62 -7.17
C ARG A 112 11.55 -13.17 -6.78
N LEU A 113 12.55 -12.38 -6.38
CA LEU A 113 12.34 -10.96 -6.07
C LEU A 113 12.16 -10.11 -7.34
N ASP A 114 12.89 -10.41 -8.42
CA ASP A 114 12.69 -9.78 -9.72
C ASP A 114 11.29 -10.10 -10.28
N ASP A 115 10.89 -11.36 -10.23
CA ASP A 115 9.57 -11.82 -10.65
C ASP A 115 8.47 -11.08 -9.88
N LEU A 116 8.56 -11.02 -8.55
CA LEU A 116 7.57 -10.29 -7.75
C LEU A 116 7.48 -8.80 -8.12
N LEU A 117 8.58 -8.18 -8.55
CA LEU A 117 8.60 -6.77 -8.94
C LEU A 117 8.16 -6.54 -10.39
N THR A 118 8.27 -7.53 -11.27
CA THR A 118 8.01 -7.39 -12.72
C THR A 118 6.72 -8.08 -13.19
N GLU A 119 6.22 -9.04 -12.42
CA GLU A 119 4.92 -9.65 -12.65
C GLU A 119 3.77 -8.65 -12.44
N SER A 120 2.60 -9.00 -12.97
CA SER A 120 1.41 -8.18 -12.78
C SER A 120 1.12 -7.97 -11.28
N PRO A 121 0.89 -6.72 -10.84
CA PRO A 121 0.51 -6.42 -9.45
C PRO A 121 -0.86 -7.01 -9.09
N HIS A 122 -1.66 -7.38 -10.10
CA HIS A 122 -2.96 -8.05 -9.96
C HIS A 122 -2.85 -9.56 -9.77
N THR A 123 -1.67 -10.15 -10.00
CA THR A 123 -1.44 -11.59 -9.77
C THR A 123 -1.41 -11.86 -8.26
N PRO A 124 -2.26 -12.78 -7.75
CA PRO A 124 -2.19 -13.21 -6.35
C PRO A 124 -0.85 -13.89 -6.05
N VAL A 125 -0.29 -13.60 -4.88
CA VAL A 125 0.94 -14.23 -4.40
C VAL A 125 0.58 -15.27 -3.34
N ALA A 126 1.07 -16.50 -3.52
CA ALA A 126 0.80 -17.58 -2.58
C ALA A 126 1.22 -17.20 -1.15
N GLY A 127 0.38 -17.53 -0.16
CA GLY A 127 0.60 -17.17 1.24
C GLY A 127 0.20 -15.74 1.61
N CYS A 128 -0.22 -14.91 0.64
CA CYS A 128 -0.69 -13.55 0.89
C CYS A 128 -2.22 -13.47 0.76
N THR A 129 -2.84 -12.69 1.64
CA THR A 129 -4.27 -12.38 1.58
C THR A 129 -4.58 -11.38 0.48
N THR A 130 -3.69 -10.40 0.30
CA THR A 130 -3.81 -9.41 -0.77
C THR A 130 -2.45 -8.82 -1.12
N THR A 131 -2.34 -8.31 -2.34
CA THR A 131 -1.22 -7.53 -2.85
C THR A 131 -1.67 -6.14 -3.24
N LEU A 132 -0.72 -5.20 -3.26
CA LEU A 132 -0.87 -3.88 -3.87
C LEU A 132 0.47 -3.46 -4.47
N GLY A 133 0.40 -2.68 -5.56
CA GLY A 133 1.56 -2.09 -6.21
C GLY A 133 1.58 -0.57 -6.02
N LEU A 134 2.76 -0.03 -5.73
CA LEU A 134 3.02 1.40 -5.58
C LEU A 134 4.22 1.83 -6.47
N HIS A 135 4.14 3.02 -7.07
CA HIS A 135 5.16 3.68 -7.91
C HIS A 135 5.68 2.92 -9.15
N GLY A 136 5.23 1.70 -9.39
CA GLY A 136 5.67 0.86 -10.51
C GLY A 136 6.85 -0.05 -10.16
N ASP A 137 7.40 0.09 -8.95
CA ASP A 137 8.64 -0.54 -8.51
C ASP A 137 8.62 -0.94 -7.02
N GLU A 138 7.49 -0.73 -6.34
CA GLU A 138 7.20 -1.23 -5.00
C GLU A 138 6.00 -2.19 -5.03
N ARG A 139 6.12 -3.30 -4.31
CA ARG A 139 5.05 -4.25 -4.08
C ARG A 139 4.89 -4.51 -2.58
N ARG A 140 3.65 -4.42 -2.07
CA ARG A 140 3.33 -4.85 -0.71
C ARG A 140 2.49 -6.11 -0.71
N LEU A 141 2.85 -7.03 0.16
CA LEU A 141 2.27 -8.37 0.30
C LEU A 141 1.68 -8.51 1.70
N VAL A 142 0.36 -8.49 1.84
CA VAL A 142 -0.32 -8.62 3.14
C VAL A 142 -0.45 -10.10 3.49
N LEU A 143 0.14 -10.49 4.63
CA LEU A 143 0.34 -11.88 5.04
C LEU A 143 -0.80 -12.41 5.93
N THR A 144 -1.52 -11.52 6.61
CA THR A 144 -2.61 -11.90 7.52
C THR A 144 -3.97 -11.59 6.91
N ASN A 145 -4.99 -12.28 7.40
CA ASN A 145 -6.39 -12.08 7.03
C ASN A 145 -7.23 -11.83 8.30
N SER A 146 -8.56 -11.80 8.16
CA SER A 146 -9.48 -11.56 9.28
C SER A 146 -9.48 -12.63 10.38
N SER A 147 -8.81 -13.78 10.21
CA SER A 147 -8.64 -14.76 11.29
C SER A 147 -7.47 -14.44 12.23
N HIS A 148 -6.66 -13.43 11.91
CA HIS A 148 -5.53 -13.01 12.71
C HIS A 148 -5.92 -11.80 13.55
N THR A 149 -5.38 -11.71 14.77
CA THR A 149 -5.60 -10.58 15.68
C THR A 149 -4.59 -9.44 15.47
N PHE A 150 -3.74 -9.55 14.44
CA PHE A 150 -2.70 -8.59 14.09
C PHE A 150 -2.55 -8.52 12.58
N VAL A 151 -1.90 -7.46 12.09
CA VAL A 151 -1.61 -7.29 10.67
C VAL A 151 -0.12 -7.44 10.44
N ALA A 152 0.26 -8.21 9.42
CA ALA A 152 1.65 -8.31 8.96
C ALA A 152 1.72 -8.23 7.44
N TRP A 153 2.76 -7.58 6.94
CA TRP A 153 2.99 -7.41 5.52
C TRP A 153 4.49 -7.31 5.19
N THR A 154 4.81 -7.66 3.94
CA THR A 154 6.14 -7.47 3.36
C THR A 154 6.10 -6.32 2.37
N ILE A 155 7.11 -5.47 2.40
CA ILE A 155 7.35 -4.39 1.44
C ILE A 155 8.58 -4.78 0.62
N ILE A 156 8.47 -4.72 -0.70
CA ILE A 156 9.56 -4.99 -1.64
C ILE A 156 9.68 -3.74 -2.52
N SER A 157 10.79 -3.00 -2.45
CA SER A 157 11.02 -1.77 -3.23
C SER A 157 12.35 -1.80 -3.97
N SER A 158 12.34 -1.27 -5.20
CA SER A 158 13.50 -1.19 -6.08
C SER A 158 14.24 0.14 -5.93
N ASP A 159 15.01 0.34 -4.87
CA ASP A 159 15.41 1.71 -4.50
C ASP A 159 16.69 2.27 -5.17
N PHE A 160 17.41 1.54 -6.02
CA PHE A 160 18.84 1.87 -6.19
C PHE A 160 19.40 1.90 -7.61
N GLY A 161 18.65 1.48 -8.64
CA GLY A 161 19.15 1.46 -10.03
C GLY A 161 20.40 0.59 -10.28
N ASP A 162 20.95 -0.03 -9.22
CA ASP A 162 22.14 -0.88 -9.19
C ASP A 162 21.79 -2.38 -9.13
N GLY A 163 20.49 -2.70 -9.23
CA GLY A 163 19.98 -4.07 -9.11
C GLY A 163 19.76 -4.53 -7.67
N SER A 164 19.81 -3.64 -6.68
CA SER A 164 19.46 -3.94 -5.29
C SER A 164 17.96 -3.73 -5.02
N VAL A 165 17.41 -4.52 -4.10
CA VAL A 165 16.01 -4.45 -3.65
C VAL A 165 16.00 -4.37 -2.13
N SER A 166 15.19 -3.47 -1.59
CA SER A 166 14.89 -3.39 -0.16
C SER A 166 13.69 -4.29 0.14
N VAL A 167 13.87 -5.22 1.07
CA VAL A 167 12.79 -6.07 1.59
C VAL A 167 12.60 -5.74 3.05
N ALA A 168 11.39 -5.31 3.43
CA ALA A 168 11.01 -5.06 4.80
C ALA A 168 9.81 -5.93 5.20
N VAL A 169 9.80 -6.36 6.46
CA VAL A 169 8.63 -7.00 7.08
C VAL A 169 8.16 -6.11 8.21
N GLU A 170 6.87 -5.79 8.18
CA GLU A 170 6.19 -4.99 9.20
C GLU A 170 5.08 -5.79 9.85
N THR A 171 4.87 -5.60 11.15
CA THR A 171 3.86 -6.32 11.91
C THR A 171 3.38 -5.57 13.15
N THR A 172 2.13 -5.82 13.53
CA THR A 172 1.56 -5.45 14.84
C THR A 172 1.40 -6.65 15.76
N GLU A 173 2.01 -7.79 15.44
CA GLU A 173 2.10 -8.94 16.36
C GLU A 173 2.70 -8.49 17.69
N ALA A 174 2.05 -8.86 18.80
CA ALA A 174 2.58 -8.57 20.12
C ALA A 174 3.90 -9.35 20.33
N PRO A 175 4.97 -8.71 20.82
CA PRO A 175 6.24 -9.38 20.99
C PRO A 175 6.13 -10.45 22.08
N VAL A 176 6.58 -11.67 21.80
CA VAL A 176 6.61 -12.75 22.80
C VAL A 176 7.74 -12.59 23.84
N CYS A 177 8.71 -11.74 23.53
CA CYS A 177 9.80 -11.36 24.42
C CYS A 177 10.23 -9.90 24.20
N ALA A 178 10.77 -9.26 25.24
CA ALA A 178 11.17 -7.85 25.20
C ALA A 178 12.37 -7.59 24.28
N SER A 179 13.28 -8.56 24.15
CA SER A 179 14.51 -8.45 23.37
C SER A 179 14.81 -9.74 22.61
N GLY A 180 15.62 -9.64 21.56
CA GLY A 180 15.95 -10.76 20.66
C GLY A 180 15.85 -10.35 19.20
N ALA A 181 16.17 -11.27 18.30
CA ALA A 181 16.00 -11.03 16.87
C ALA A 181 14.50 -10.90 16.53
N PHE A 182 14.18 -10.25 15.41
CA PHE A 182 12.80 -10.09 14.95
C PHE A 182 12.04 -11.43 14.91
N LYS A 183 12.71 -12.48 14.44
CA LYS A 183 12.14 -13.83 14.37
C LYS A 183 11.77 -14.46 15.70
N ASP A 184 12.49 -14.09 16.76
CA ASP A 184 12.27 -14.64 18.09
C ASP A 184 11.16 -13.86 18.80
N ARG A 185 11.05 -12.56 18.52
CA ARG A 185 10.02 -11.66 19.07
C ARG A 185 8.66 -11.81 18.38
N PHE A 186 8.64 -12.07 17.07
CA PHE A 186 7.44 -12.12 16.23
C PHE A 186 7.37 -13.44 15.44
N PRO A 187 7.20 -14.58 16.14
CA PRO A 187 7.30 -15.90 15.52
C PRO A 187 6.17 -16.21 14.53
N VAL A 188 4.97 -15.63 14.68
CA VAL A 188 3.86 -15.89 13.74
C VAL A 188 4.11 -15.15 12.43
N THR A 189 4.44 -13.86 12.49
CA THR A 189 4.84 -13.04 11.34
C THR A 189 5.98 -13.70 10.58
N THR A 190 7.00 -14.16 11.30
CA THR A 190 8.17 -14.80 10.71
C THR A 190 7.81 -16.09 9.99
N ARG A 191 6.82 -16.85 10.47
CA ARG A 191 6.38 -18.07 9.78
C ARG A 191 5.63 -17.74 8.50
N LEU A 192 4.84 -16.67 8.50
CA LEU A 192 4.06 -16.23 7.35
C LEU A 192 4.93 -15.62 6.25
N ALA A 193 6.04 -14.95 6.62
CA ALA A 193 6.92 -14.25 5.69
C ALA A 193 7.99 -15.13 4.99
N ARG A 194 7.87 -16.47 5.05
CA ARG A 194 8.87 -17.42 4.52
C ARG A 194 8.65 -17.77 3.04
#